data_AF-A0A4Q3SXP7-F1
#
_entry.id   AF-A0A4Q3SXP7-F1
#
_cell.length_a   1.000
_cell.length_b   1.000
_cell.length_c   1.000
_cell.angle_alpha   90.00
_cell.angle_beta   90.00
_cell.angle_gamma   90.00
#
_symmetry.space_group_name_H-M   'P 1'
#
loop_
_entity.id
_entity.type
_entity.pdbx_description
1 polymer ?
#
loop_
_entity_poly.entity_id
_entity_poly.type
_entity_poly.pdbx_seq_one_letter_code
_entity_poly.pdbx_strand_id
1 'polypeptide(L)' 'EKRDVVDSSWAVSELMFFEDTKGQAEYQDHPIHQKFIKDCGHLWEKVIVYDAIDV' A
#
# COMPACT_ATOMS: atom_id res chain seq x y z
N GLU A 1 5.84 -4.02 -24.87
CA GLU A 1 5.36 -5.39 -25.07
C GLU A 1 4.52 -5.80 -23.87
N LYS A 2 3.33 -6.40 -24.08
CA LYS A 2 2.51 -6.91 -22.98
C LYS A 2 2.96 -8.35 -22.71
N ARG A 3 3.44 -8.62 -21.50
CA ARG A 3 3.83 -9.97 -21.04
C ARG A 3 2.72 -10.52 -20.16
N ASP A 4 2.38 -11.80 -20.32
CA ASP A 4 1.27 -12.43 -19.58
C ASP A 4 1.46 -12.42 -18.06
N VAL A 5 2.71 -12.39 -17.59
CA VAL A 5 3.06 -12.36 -16.17
C VAL A 5 3.00 -10.96 -15.54
N VAL A 6 2.77 -9.91 -16.33
CA VAL A 6 2.74 -8.52 -15.85
C VAL A 6 1.29 -8.08 -15.63
N ASP A 7 0.96 -7.80 -14.38
CA ASP A 7 -0.28 -7.10 -14.06
C ASP A 7 -0.11 -5.59 -14.30
N SER A 8 -0.84 -5.06 -15.27
CA SER A 8 -0.93 -3.64 -15.60
C SER A 8 -2.32 -3.06 -15.38
N SER A 9 -3.13 -3.70 -14.51
CA SER A 9 -4.52 -3.28 -14.23
C SER A 9 -4.62 -2.12 -13.24
N TRP A 10 -3.53 -1.75 -12.56
CA TRP A 10 -3.46 -0.70 -11.56
C TRP A 10 -2.82 0.59 -12.11
N ALA A 11 -3.20 1.75 -11.56
CA ALA A 11 -2.72 3.06 -11.99
C ALA A 11 -1.56 3.60 -11.13
N VAL A 12 -1.49 3.19 -9.86
CA VAL A 12 -0.48 3.64 -8.88
C VAL A 12 0.04 2.46 -8.08
N SER A 13 1.33 2.46 -7.77
CA SER A 13 1.98 1.53 -6.83
C SER A 13 2.65 2.29 -5.70
N GLU A 14 2.64 1.71 -4.51
CA GLU A 14 3.34 2.19 -3.33
C GLU A 14 4.19 1.06 -2.74
N LEU A 15 5.41 1.37 -2.34
CA LEU A 15 6.33 0.44 -1.68
C LEU A 15 6.91 1.13 -0.46
N MET A 16 6.72 0.52 0.71
CA MET A 16 7.21 1.01 2.00
C MET A 16 8.07 -0.05 2.66
N PHE A 17 9.06 0.41 3.41
CA PHE A 17 9.90 -0.44 4.25
C PHE A 17 9.74 0.00 5.70
N PHE A 18 9.56 -0.98 6.58
CA PHE A 18 9.52 -0.78 8.01
C PHE A 18 10.64 -1.59 8.65
N GLU A 19 11.18 -1.11 9.77
CA GLU A 19 12.22 -1.83 10.53
C GLU A 19 11.67 -3.16 11.08
N ASP A 20 10.42 -3.16 11.52
CA ASP A 20 9.72 -4.32 12.04
C ASP A 20 8.19 -4.20 11.88
N THR A 21 7.47 -5.24 12.31
CA THR A 21 6.01 -5.28 12.30
C THR A 21 5.38 -4.25 13.24
N LYS A 22 6.11 -3.78 14.26
CA LYS A 22 5.61 -2.78 15.20
C LYS A 22 5.59 -1.40 14.53
N GLY A 23 6.63 -1.03 13.80
CA GLY A 23 6.67 0.20 13.01
C GLY A 23 5.58 0.24 11.94
N GLN A 24 5.31 -0.89 11.28
CA GLN A 24 4.18 -1.01 10.36
C GLN A 24 2.84 -0.80 11.07
N ALA A 25 2.63 -1.41 12.25
CA ALA A 25 1.40 -1.24 13.02
C ALA A 25 1.20 0.22 13.47
N GLU A 26 2.27 0.89 13.93
CA GLU A 26 2.24 2.31 14.27
C GLU A 26 1.87 3.18 13.05
N TYR A 27 2.39 2.86 11.85
CA TYR A 27 2.01 3.53 10.60
C TYR A 27 0.52 3.37 10.28
N GLN A 28 -0.03 2.16 10.41
CA GLN A 28 -1.44 1.87 10.13
C GLN A 28 -2.39 2.73 10.97
N ASP A 29 -2.10 2.86 12.26
CA ASP A 29 -2.91 3.66 13.18
C ASP A 29 -2.54 5.16 13.18
N HIS A 30 -1.47 5.55 12.48
CA HIS A 30 -0.95 6.91 12.53
C HIS A 30 -1.98 7.94 12.01
N PRO A 31 -2.21 9.08 12.70
CA PRO A 31 -3.20 10.07 12.29
C PRO A 31 -2.99 10.62 10.87
N ILE A 32 -1.75 10.70 10.40
CA ILE A 32 -1.43 11.13 9.02
C ILE A 32 -1.92 10.10 8.00
N HIS A 33 -1.72 8.80 8.25
CA HIS A 33 -2.22 7.75 7.36
C HIS A 33 -3.75 7.76 7.32
N GLN A 34 -4.40 7.83 8.48
CA GLN A 34 -5.86 7.90 8.56
C GLN A 34 -6.42 9.12 7.83
N LYS A 35 -5.74 10.27 7.92
CA LYS A 35 -6.09 11.48 7.16
C LYS A 35 -5.91 11.27 5.66
N PHE A 36 -4.86 10.61 5.21
CA PHE A 36 -4.64 10.28 3.80
C PHE A 36 -5.77 9.41 3.25
N ILE A 37 -6.19 8.36 3.96
CA ILE A 37 -7.33 7.51 3.54
C ILE A 37 -8.60 8.36 3.45
N LYS A 38 -8.87 9.21 4.45
CA LYS A 38 -10.04 10.07 4.46
C LYS A 38 -10.06 11.04 3.28
N ASP A 39 -8.93 11.68 2.99
CA ASP A 39 -8.85 12.73 1.98
C ASP A 39 -8.79 12.16 0.56
N CYS A 40 -8.12 11.02 0.36
CA CYS A 40 -7.83 10.47 -0.96
C CYS A 40 -8.60 9.17 -1.28
N GLY A 41 -9.28 8.56 -0.31
CA GLY A 41 -9.89 7.23 -0.48
C GLY A 41 -10.98 7.15 -1.54
N HIS A 42 -11.56 8.29 -1.90
CA HIS A 42 -12.52 8.40 -3.00
C HIS A 42 -11.87 8.32 -4.39
N LEU A 43 -10.53 8.39 -4.49
CA LEU A 43 -9.79 8.35 -5.75
C LEU A 43 -9.55 6.93 -6.27
N TRP A 44 -9.75 5.90 -5.44
CA TRP A 44 -9.55 4.51 -5.83
C TRP A 44 -10.83 3.68 -5.70
N GLU A 45 -11.01 2.75 -6.63
CA GLU A 45 -12.06 1.73 -6.55
C GLU A 45 -11.57 0.47 -5.81
N LYS A 46 -10.27 0.17 -5.91
CA LYS A 46 -9.66 -1.05 -5.36
C LYS A 46 -8.25 -0.78 -4.87
N VAL A 47 -7.91 -1.38 -3.73
CA VAL A 47 -6.54 -1.44 -3.16
C VAL A 47 -6.20 -2.90 -2.89
N ILE A 48 -4.97 -3.32 -3.23
CA ILE A 48 -4.41 -4.62 -2.87
C ILE A 48 -3.08 -4.36 -2.18
N VAL A 49 -2.89 -4.96 -1.00
CA VAL A 49 -1.69 -4.82 -0.18
C VAL A 49 -1.01 -6.17 -0.04
N TYR A 50 0.31 -6.19 -0.19
CA TYR A 50 1.15 -7.36 0.05
C TYR A 50 2.22 -6.99 1.08
N ASP A 51 2.12 -7.57 2.27
CA ASP A 51 3.16 -7.46 3.30
C ASP A 51 4.19 -8.57 3.07
N ALA A 52 5.41 -8.19 2.68
CA ALA A 52 6.52 -9.11 2.47
C ALA A 52 7.49 -9.01 3.65
N ILE A 53 7.62 -10.09 4.41
CA ILE A 53 8.51 -10.18 5.58
C ILE A 53 9.72 -11.02 5.20
N ASP A 54 10.92 -10.47 5.39
CA ASP A 54 12.16 -11.23 5.22
C ASP A 54 12.27 -12.31 6.32
N VAL A 55 12.76 -13.50 5.95
CA VAL A 55 12.71 -14.72 6.80
C VAL A 55 14.09 -15.03 7.38
#